data_AF-A0A3C1PH66-F1
#
_entry.id   AF-A0A3C1PH66-F1
#
_cell.length_a   1.000
_cell.length_b   1.000
_cell.length_c   1.000
_cell.angle_alpha   90.00
_cell.angle_beta   90.00
_cell.angle_gamma   90.00
#
_symmetry.space_group_name_H-M   'P 1'
#
loop_
_entity.id
_entity.type
_entity.pdbx_description
1 polymer ?
#
loop_
_entity_poly.entity_id
_entity_poly.type
_entity_poly.pdbx_seq_one_letter_code
_entity_poly.pdbx_strand_id
1 'polypeptide(L)'
;MNFKLNYKKLPKPDAEGFVENFKAIFDGSVLTGKTFTSQTPFIFFMVFLALIYIFNRYKAEGTFLENARLQKEIKDLRTESMGLATELMHISNQTNINVLTLEKIEGLKESVEPPKKIVFKKD
;
A
#
# COMPACT_ATOMS: atom_id res chain seq x y z
N MET A 1 -26.80 -40.30 -47.64
CA MET A 1 -25.52 -39.63 -47.32
C MET A 1 -25.27 -39.84 -45.83
N ASN A 2 -24.37 -40.77 -45.46
CA ASN A 2 -24.09 -41.11 -44.06
C ASN A 2 -22.68 -40.61 -43.71
N PHE A 3 -22.61 -39.42 -43.11
CA PHE A 3 -21.35 -38.84 -42.66
C PHE A 3 -21.11 -39.27 -41.21
N LYS A 4 -20.35 -40.35 -41.00
CA LYS A 4 -19.85 -40.69 -39.67
C LYS A 4 -18.68 -39.78 -39.35
N LEU A 5 -18.92 -38.75 -38.54
CA LEU A 5 -17.88 -37.92 -37.94
C LEU A 5 -16.95 -38.83 -37.12
N ASN A 6 -15.70 -38.95 -37.57
CA ASN A 6 -14.65 -39.64 -36.85
C ASN A 6 -14.03 -38.65 -35.86
N TYR A 7 -14.57 -38.65 -34.63
CA TYR A 7 -13.97 -37.88 -33.54
C TYR A 7 -12.72 -38.63 -33.07
N LYS A 8 -11.56 -38.20 -33.58
CA LYS A 8 -10.27 -38.60 -33.02
C LYS A 8 -10.25 -38.16 -31.56
N LYS A 9 -10.24 -39.11 -30.62
CA LYS A 9 -10.19 -38.82 -29.17
C LYS A 9 -9.03 -37.85 -28.91
N LEU A 10 -9.34 -36.69 -28.36
CA LEU A 10 -8.35 -35.72 -27.91
C LEU A 10 -7.40 -36.44 -26.93
N PRO A 11 -6.07 -36.25 -27.03
CA PRO A 11 -5.17 -36.77 -26.01
C PRO A 11 -5.64 -36.25 -24.67
N LYS A 12 -5.94 -37.17 -23.74
CA LYS A 12 -6.34 -36.79 -22.39
C LYS A 12 -5.23 -35.90 -21.82
N PRO A 13 -5.58 -34.80 -21.14
CA PRO A 13 -4.57 -34.01 -20.48
C PRO A 13 -3.79 -34.94 -19.55
N ASP A 14 -2.47 -34.80 -19.62
CA ASP A 14 -1.40 -35.39 -18.80
C ASP A 14 -1.59 -35.21 -17.27
N ALA A 15 -2.73 -34.68 -16.84
CA ALA A 15 -3.22 -34.61 -15.48
C ALA A 15 -3.31 -35.97 -14.77
N GLU A 16 -3.43 -37.09 -15.50
CA GLU A 16 -3.43 -38.43 -14.90
C GLU A 16 -2.12 -38.69 -14.14
N GLY A 17 -0.97 -38.33 -14.70
CA GLY A 17 0.34 -38.50 -14.05
C GLY A 17 0.56 -37.53 -12.88
N PHE A 18 0.02 -36.31 -12.95
CA PHE A 18 0.06 -35.37 -11.84
C PHE A 18 -0.75 -35.88 -10.64
N VAL A 19 -2.00 -36.33 -10.87
CA VAL A 19 -2.87 -36.85 -9.80
C VAL A 19 -2.28 -38.12 -9.17
N GLU A 20 -1.68 -38.99 -9.98
CA GLU A 20 -1.03 -40.21 -9.49
C GLU A 20 0.19 -39.92 -8.60
N ASN A 21 1.01 -38.93 -8.99
CA ASN A 21 2.13 -38.48 -8.16
C ASN A 21 1.67 -37.84 -6.84
N PHE A 22 0.61 -37.03 -6.86
CA PHE A 22 0.02 -36.49 -5.63
C PHE A 22 -0.51 -37.60 -4.72
N LYS A 23 -1.21 -38.58 -5.29
CA LYS A 23 -1.70 -39.74 -4.54
C LYS A 23 -0.56 -40.55 -3.93
N ALA A 24 0.52 -40.77 -4.67
CA ALA A 24 1.71 -41.48 -4.17
C ALA A 24 2.41 -40.75 -3.01
N ILE A 25 2.41 -39.41 -3.02
CA ILE A 25 2.92 -38.60 -1.90
C ILE A 25 2.01 -38.74 -0.68
N PHE A 26 0.68 -38.73 -0.86
CA PHE A 26 -0.29 -38.90 0.24
C PHE A 26 -0.31 -40.31 0.83
N ASP A 27 -0.21 -41.35 -0.02
CA ASP A 27 -0.15 -42.76 0.41
C ASP A 27 1.22 -43.15 0.98
N GLY A 28 2.21 -42.24 0.95
CA GLY A 28 3.52 -42.43 1.58
C GLY A 28 4.45 -43.41 0.86
N SER A 29 4.08 -43.88 -0.33
CA SER A 29 4.93 -44.77 -1.15
C SER A 29 6.24 -44.11 -1.59
N VAL A 30 6.25 -42.77 -1.65
CA VAL A 30 7.46 -41.97 -1.89
C VAL A 30 8.44 -42.04 -0.71
N LEU A 31 7.94 -42.17 0.53
CA LEU A 31 8.77 -42.21 1.74
C LEU A 31 9.43 -43.57 1.98
N THR A 32 8.83 -44.66 1.48
CA THR A 32 9.38 -46.03 1.56
C THR A 32 10.45 -46.31 0.49
N GLY A 33 10.69 -45.37 -0.43
CA GLY A 33 11.79 -45.44 -1.37
C GLY A 33 13.13 -45.48 -0.64
N LYS A 34 13.99 -46.46 -1.00
CA LYS A 34 15.31 -46.72 -0.38
C LYS A 34 16.18 -45.46 -0.26
N THR A 35 16.11 -44.57 -1.25
CA THR A 35 16.84 -43.29 -1.28
C THR A 35 16.25 -42.25 -0.31
N PHE A 36 14.93 -42.18 -0.21
CA PHE A 36 14.23 -41.21 0.64
C PHE A 36 14.38 -41.56 2.12
N THR A 37 14.27 -42.84 2.47
CA THR A 37 14.49 -43.33 3.83
C THR A 37 15.92 -43.07 4.30
N SER A 38 16.93 -43.19 3.42
CA SER A 38 18.32 -42.87 3.75
C SER A 38 18.58 -41.38 4.02
N GLN A 39 17.73 -40.49 3.49
CA GLN A 39 17.85 -39.02 3.64
C GLN A 39 16.80 -38.43 4.60
N THR A 40 16.11 -39.27 5.37
CA THR A 40 15.15 -38.86 6.41
C THR A 40 15.65 -37.70 7.30
N PRO A 41 16.88 -37.70 7.85
CA PRO A 41 17.34 -36.59 8.68
C PRO A 41 17.46 -35.25 7.92
N PHE A 42 17.78 -35.28 6.62
CA PHE A 42 17.85 -34.07 5.79
C PHE A 42 16.45 -33.50 5.49
N ILE A 43 15.48 -34.36 5.23
CA ILE A 43 14.08 -33.94 5.04
C ILE A 43 13.53 -33.30 6.32
N PHE A 44 13.84 -33.90 7.48
CA PHE A 44 13.44 -33.34 8.77
C PHE A 44 14.06 -31.96 9.00
N PHE A 45 15.33 -31.77 8.63
CA PHE A 45 15.98 -30.46 8.66
C PHE A 45 15.28 -29.44 7.76
N MET A 46 14.87 -29.83 6.55
CA MET A 46 14.09 -28.95 5.65
C MET A 46 12.74 -28.55 6.25
N VAL A 47 12.01 -29.49 6.86
CA VAL A 47 10.74 -29.21 7.54
C VAL A 47 10.97 -28.27 8.72
N PHE A 48 12.01 -28.49 9.52
CA PHE A 48 12.39 -27.60 10.62
C PHE A 48 12.68 -26.17 10.13
N LEU A 49 13.44 -26.04 9.02
CA LEU A 49 13.72 -24.74 8.42
C LEU A 49 12.43 -24.06 7.91
N ALA A 50 11.51 -24.82 7.33
CA ALA A 50 10.20 -24.32 6.88
C ALA A 50 9.36 -23.81 8.06
N LEU A 51 9.37 -24.50 9.21
CA LEU A 51 8.70 -24.03 10.42
C LEU A 51 9.30 -22.72 10.93
N ILE A 52 10.63 -22.60 10.97
CA ILE A 52 11.32 -21.35 11.33
C ILE A 52 10.92 -20.22 10.36
N TYR A 53 10.85 -20.51 9.07
CA TYR A 53 10.46 -19.53 8.06
C TYR A 53 9.03 -19.03 8.27
N ILE A 54 8.08 -19.93 8.50
CA ILE A 54 6.68 -19.57 8.78
C ILE A 54 6.60 -18.73 10.06
N PHE A 55 7.33 -19.14 11.11
CA PHE A 55 7.39 -18.40 12.36
C PHE A 55 7.93 -16.97 12.18
N ASN A 56 9.00 -16.81 11.40
CA ASN A 56 9.55 -15.49 11.08
C ASN A 56 8.57 -14.63 10.27
N ARG A 57 7.89 -15.24 9.31
CA ARG A 57 6.88 -14.57 8.49
C ARG A 57 5.72 -14.03 9.32
N TYR A 58 5.21 -14.81 10.27
CA TYR A 58 4.14 -14.37 11.17
C TYR A 58 4.54 -13.13 11.99
N LYS A 59 5.81 -13.03 12.43
CA LYS A 59 6.29 -11.83 13.15
C LYS A 59 6.36 -10.61 12.24
N ALA A 60 6.73 -10.78 10.97
CA ALA A 60 6.80 -9.68 10.01
C ALA A 60 5.43 -9.09 9.66
N GLU A 61 4.37 -9.89 9.65
CA GLU A 61 3.00 -9.43 9.36
C GLU A 61 2.50 -8.41 10.40
N GLY A 62 2.79 -8.62 11.69
CA GLY A 62 2.42 -7.67 12.75
C GLY A 62 3.12 -6.32 12.59
N THR A 63 4.43 -6.34 12.35
CA THR A 63 5.24 -5.13 12.14
C THR A 63 4.84 -4.38 10.87
N PHE A 64 4.41 -5.09 9.83
CA PHE A 64 3.93 -4.45 8.60
C PHE A 64 2.62 -3.69 8.83
N LEU A 65 1.70 -4.28 9.60
CA LEU A 65 0.41 -3.64 9.91
C LEU A 65 0.59 -2.39 10.78
N GLU A 66 1.49 -2.45 11.76
CA GLU A 66 1.83 -1.31 12.61
C GLU A 66 2.50 -0.19 11.81
N ASN A 67 3.45 -0.53 10.94
CA ASN A 67 4.06 0.46 10.03
C ASN A 67 3.02 1.13 9.13
N ALA A 68 2.07 0.37 8.57
CA ALA A 68 1.01 0.93 7.75
C ALA A 68 0.12 1.91 8.54
N ARG A 69 -0.21 1.57 9.79
CA ARG A 69 -0.98 2.46 10.69
C ARG A 69 -0.20 3.73 11.00
N LEU A 70 1.07 3.61 11.41
CA LEU A 70 1.91 4.75 11.75
C LEU A 70 2.11 5.71 10.56
N GLN A 71 2.31 5.17 9.36
CA GLN A 71 2.41 5.98 8.13
C GLN A 71 1.11 6.74 7.84
N LYS A 72 -0.04 6.10 8.06
CA LYS A 72 -1.34 6.76 7.93
C LYS A 72 -1.49 7.89 8.94
N GLU A 73 -1.14 7.65 10.21
CA GLU A 73 -1.23 8.64 11.27
C GLU A 73 -0.38 9.88 10.99
N ILE A 74 0.86 9.70 10.53
CA ILE A 74 1.73 10.81 10.10
C ILE A 74 1.10 11.61 8.96
N LYS A 75 0.47 10.93 7.99
CA LYS A 75 -0.19 11.60 6.86
C LYS A 75 -1.41 12.39 7.32
N ASP A 76 -2.21 11.83 8.22
CA ASP A 76 -3.40 12.47 8.75
C ASP A 76 -3.01 13.72 9.56
N LEU A 77 -2.05 13.61 10.48
CA LEU A 77 -1.46 14.73 11.24
C LEU A 77 -0.91 15.83 10.34
N ARG A 78 -0.18 15.46 9.28
CA ARG A 78 0.35 16.43 8.31
C ARG A 78 -0.77 17.17 7.60
N THR A 79 -1.82 16.47 7.19
CA THR A 79 -2.97 17.07 6.51
C THR A 79 -3.72 18.03 7.42
N GLU A 80 -3.92 17.64 8.69
CA GLU A 80 -4.54 18.49 9.71
C GLU A 80 -3.72 19.76 9.96
N SER A 81 -2.40 19.64 10.13
CA SER A 81 -1.52 20.80 10.33
C SER A 81 -1.53 21.77 9.15
N MET A 82 -1.59 21.25 7.91
CA MET A 82 -1.69 22.05 6.69
C MET A 82 -3.05 22.74 6.58
N GLY A 83 -4.13 22.04 6.96
CA GLY A 83 -5.47 22.60 7.02
C GLY A 83 -5.55 23.75 8.01
N LEU A 84 -5.08 23.55 9.24
CA LEU A 84 -5.06 24.59 10.29
C LEU A 84 -4.19 25.78 9.90
N ALA A 85 -3.01 25.54 9.32
CA ALA A 85 -2.16 26.62 8.81
C ALA A 85 -2.86 27.41 7.71
N THR A 86 -3.57 26.74 6.80
CA THR A 86 -4.33 27.38 5.72
C THR A 86 -5.51 28.18 6.25
N GLU A 87 -6.24 27.67 7.24
CA GLU A 87 -7.32 28.39 7.91
C GLU A 87 -6.80 29.64 8.63
N LEU A 88 -5.69 29.51 9.36
CA LEU A 88 -5.04 30.65 10.00
C LEU A 88 -4.54 31.66 8.96
N MET A 89 -3.96 31.20 7.85
CA MET A 89 -3.56 32.07 6.72
C MET A 89 -4.76 32.76 6.10
N HIS A 90 -5.90 32.08 5.96
CA HIS A 90 -7.13 32.66 5.45
C HIS A 90 -7.63 33.78 6.37
N ILE A 91 -7.64 33.56 7.69
CA ILE A 91 -8.06 34.56 8.68
C ILE A 91 -7.06 35.72 8.76
N SER A 92 -5.75 35.42 8.69
CA SER A 92 -4.67 36.41 8.79
C SER A 92 -4.34 37.13 7.48
N ASN A 93 -4.92 36.70 6.36
CA ASN A 93 -4.74 37.37 5.08
C ASN A 93 -5.27 38.81 5.17
N GLN A 94 -4.43 39.76 4.74
CA GLN A 94 -4.70 41.19 4.86
C GLN A 94 -6.00 41.60 4.18
N THR A 95 -6.38 40.95 3.08
CA THR A 95 -7.66 41.18 2.39
C THR A 95 -8.87 40.82 3.26
N ASN A 96 -8.83 39.69 3.97
CA ASN A 96 -9.90 39.28 4.89
C ASN A 96 -9.89 40.13 6.16
N ILE A 97 -8.72 40.49 6.68
CA ILE A 97 -8.61 41.43 7.80
C ILE A 97 -9.22 42.77 7.40
N ASN A 98 -8.88 43.31 6.23
CA ASN A 98 -9.44 44.57 5.74
C ASN A 98 -10.96 44.46 5.65
N VAL A 99 -11.52 43.45 5.01
CA VAL A 99 -12.98 43.24 4.91
C VAL A 99 -13.64 43.14 6.30
N LEU A 100 -13.12 42.30 7.20
CA LEU A 100 -13.67 42.12 8.56
C LEU A 100 -13.55 43.40 9.40
N THR A 101 -12.49 44.18 9.21
CA THR A 101 -12.27 45.43 9.96
C THR A 101 -13.13 46.56 9.39
N LEU A 102 -13.36 46.59 8.08
CA LEU A 102 -14.27 47.51 7.38
C LEU A 102 -15.74 47.23 7.75
N GLU A 103 -16.15 45.97 7.91
CA GLU A 103 -17.50 45.61 8.36
C GLU A 103 -17.75 45.94 9.83
N LYS A 104 -16.74 45.79 10.70
CA LYS A 104 -16.89 45.94 12.15
C LYS A 104 -16.66 47.37 12.66
N ILE A 105 -16.00 48.23 11.88
CA ILE A 105 -15.70 49.62 12.22
C ILE A 105 -16.29 50.53 11.15
N GLU A 106 -17.40 51.21 11.46
CA GLU A 106 -18.01 52.18 10.56
C GLU A 106 -17.03 53.33 10.25
N GLY A 107 -16.71 53.51 8.96
CA GLY A 107 -15.93 54.65 8.46
C GLY A 107 -14.51 54.35 7.99
N LEU A 108 -14.03 53.11 8.15
CA LEU A 108 -12.75 52.68 7.58
C LEU A 108 -12.93 52.45 6.05
N LYS A 109 -11.98 52.87 5.20
CA LYS A 109 -11.99 52.65 3.74
C LYS A 109 -10.59 52.33 3.25
N GLU A 110 -10.45 51.33 2.39
CA GLU A 110 -9.17 50.94 1.81
C GLU A 110 -8.66 52.04 0.84
N SER A 111 -7.40 52.41 0.97
CA SER A 111 -6.76 53.38 0.07
C SER A 111 -6.40 52.69 -1.24
N VAL A 112 -7.16 52.97 -2.30
CA VAL A 112 -6.96 52.41 -3.65
C VAL A 112 -5.88 53.17 -4.44
N GLU A 113 -5.49 54.36 -3.97
CA GLU A 113 -4.44 55.15 -4.62
C GLU A 113 -3.05 54.75 -4.14
N PRO A 114 -2.10 54.45 -5.05
CA PRO A 114 -0.74 54.11 -4.67
C PRO A 114 -0.02 55.33 -4.07
N PRO A 115 0.88 55.12 -3.08
CA PRO A 115 1.60 56.21 -2.43
C PRO A 115 2.49 56.95 -3.44
N LYS A 116 2.28 58.27 -3.57
CA LYS A 116 3.06 59.11 -4.47
C LYS A 116 4.45 59.35 -3.90
N LYS A 117 5.50 58.98 -4.65
CA LYS A 117 6.88 59.31 -4.29
C LYS A 117 7.09 60.81 -4.44
N ILE A 118 7.29 61.50 -3.32
CA ILE A 118 7.77 62.88 -3.31
C ILE A 118 9.24 62.89 -3.75
N VAL A 119 9.50 63.46 -4.94
CA VAL A 119 10.85 63.68 -5.44
C VAL A 119 11.18 65.15 -5.22
N PHE A 120 12.11 65.43 -4.31
CA PHE A 120 12.64 66.78 -4.12
C PHE A 120 13.53 67.13 -5.31
N LYS A 121 13.16 68.18 -6.05
CA LYS A 121 14.08 68.82 -6.99
C LYS A 121 14.93 69.80 -6.16
N LYS A 122 16.23 69.51 -6.09
CA LYS A 122 17.21 70.37 -5.44
C LYS A 122 17.58 71.46 -6.43
N ASP A 123 17.25 72.70 -6.11
CA ASP A 123 17.81 73.90 -6.75
C ASP A 123 19.27 74.11 -6.31
#